data_AF-A0A7K0MV31-F1
#
_entry.id   AF-A0A7K0MV31-F1
#
_cell.length_a   1.000
_cell.length_b   1.000
_cell.length_c   1.000
_cell.angle_alpha   90.00
_cell.angle_beta   90.00
_cell.angle_gamma   90.00
#
_symmetry.space_group_name_H-M   'P 1'
#
loop_
_entity.id
_entity.type
_entity.pdbx_description
1 polymer ?
#
loop_
_entity_poly.entity_id
_entity_poly.type
_entity_poly.pdbx_seq_one_letter_code
_entity_poly.pdbx_strand_id
1 'polypeptide(L)' 'MRVLRYLTAGESHGPALVVVLEGLPAGLPVTIEEVSDELGRRRLGYGRGPRMHFERD' A
#
# COMPACT_ATOMS: atom_id res chain seq x y z
N MET A 1 -1.52 15.52 21.29
CA MET A 1 -0.97 15.07 19.98
C MET A 1 -2.04 14.29 19.26
N ARG A 2 -2.32 14.57 17.98
CA ARG A 2 -3.07 13.62 17.14
C ARG A 2 -2.13 12.46 16.82
N VAL A 3 -2.52 11.25 17.18
CA VAL A 3 -1.81 10.02 16.82
C VAL A 3 -2.28 9.60 15.42
N LEU A 4 -1.36 9.19 14.56
CA LEU A 4 -1.71 8.59 13.27
C LEU A 4 -2.41 7.25 13.53
N ARG A 5 -3.64 7.09 13.03
CA ARG A 5 -4.38 5.83 13.13
C ARG A 5 -4.32 5.10 11.80
N TYR A 6 -3.99 3.81 11.85
CA TYR A 6 -3.82 2.92 10.71
C TYR A 6 -4.83 1.76 10.84
N LEU A 7 -5.80 1.70 9.94
CA LEU A 7 -6.84 0.68 9.92
C LEU A 7 -6.79 -0.08 8.60
N THR A 8 -6.94 -1.40 8.65
CA THR A 8 -6.92 -2.27 7.46
C THR A 8 -8.16 -3.15 7.39
N ALA A 9 -8.58 -3.49 6.19
CA ALA A 9 -9.64 -4.45 5.93
C ALA A 9 -9.37 -5.22 4.63
N GLY A 10 -10.07 -6.33 4.44
CA GLY A 10 -9.94 -7.18 3.26
C GLY A 10 -9.18 -8.48 3.53
N GLU A 11 -9.29 -9.40 2.58
CA GLU A 11 -8.70 -10.74 2.65
C GLU A 11 -7.87 -10.99 1.38
N SER A 12 -6.82 -11.82 1.47
CA SER A 12 -5.92 -12.08 0.34
C SER A 12 -6.60 -12.69 -0.89
N HIS A 13 -7.72 -13.40 -0.70
CA HIS A 13 -8.54 -13.95 -1.77
C HIS A 13 -9.89 -13.23 -1.92
N GLY A 14 -10.06 -12.13 -1.18
CA GLY A 14 -11.25 -11.29 -1.23
C GLY A 14 -11.21 -10.36 -2.44
N PRO A 15 -12.27 -9.55 -2.64
CA PRO A 15 -12.39 -8.67 -3.79
C PRO A 15 -11.38 -7.50 -3.77
N ALA A 16 -10.91 -7.10 -2.58
CA ALA A 16 -9.95 -6.01 -2.42
C ALA A 16 -9.30 -6.01 -1.03
N LEU A 17 -8.18 -5.30 -0.91
CA LEU A 17 -7.56 -4.88 0.35
C LEU A 17 -7.76 -3.36 0.50
N VAL A 18 -8.03 -2.91 1.71
CA VAL A 18 -8.32 -1.49 2.01
C VAL A 18 -7.52 -1.03 3.23
N VAL A 19 -7.00 0.20 3.17
CA VAL A 19 -6.33 0.87 4.29
C VAL A 19 -6.96 2.25 4.49
N VAL A 20 -7.24 2.62 5.74
CA VAL A 20 -7.69 3.95 6.15
C VAL A 20 -6.65 4.56 7.08
N LEU A 21 -6.14 5.74 6.70
CA LEU A 21 -5.19 6.53 7.49
C LEU A 21 -5.89 7.77 8.03
N GLU A 22 -5.89 7.95 9.34
CA GLU A 22 -6.49 9.11 9.99
C GLU A 22 -5.46 9.90 10.80
N GLY A 23 -5.62 11.23 10.82
CA GLY A 23 -4.71 12.14 11.53
C GLY A 23 -3.54 12.65 10.68
N LEU A 24 -3.58 12.46 9.36
CA LEU A 24 -2.62 13.08 8.44
C LEU A 24 -2.71 14.63 8.50
N PRO A 25 -1.56 15.34 8.44
CA PRO A 25 -1.55 16.78 8.33
C PRO A 25 -2.27 17.26 7.07
N ALA A 26 -3.02 18.36 7.19
CA ALA A 26 -3.63 19.00 6.03
C ALA A 26 -2.54 19.55 5.09
N GLY A 27 -2.79 19.45 3.78
CA GLY A 27 -1.86 19.94 2.75
C GLY A 27 -0.67 19.01 2.48
N LEU A 28 -0.60 17.83 3.11
CA LEU A 28 0.34 16.79 2.70
C LEU A 28 -0.05 16.27 1.31
N PRO A 29 0.78 16.45 0.27
CA PRO A 29 0.52 15.84 -1.03
C PRO A 29 0.61 14.32 -0.88
N VAL A 30 -0.37 13.62 -1.44
CA VAL A 30 -0.38 12.17 -1.56
C VAL A 30 -0.83 11.87 -2.98
N THR A 31 0.06 11.26 -3.74
CA THR A 31 -0.22 10.86 -5.12
C THR A 31 -0.35 9.35 -5.22
N ILE A 32 -1.04 8.86 -6.25
CA ILE A 32 -1.18 7.42 -6.45
C ILE A 32 0.13 6.82 -6.94
N GLU A 33 0.89 7.58 -7.71
CA GLU A 33 2.20 7.20 -8.26
C GLU A 33 3.19 6.89 -7.15
N GLU A 34 3.30 7.76 -6.14
CA GLU A 34 4.17 7.53 -4.98
C GLU A 34 3.81 6.25 -4.21
N VAL A 35 2.50 5.98 -4.02
CA VAL A 35 2.04 4.78 -3.33
C VAL A 35 2.31 3.53 -4.19
N SER A 36 2.06 3.58 -5.49
CA SER A 36 2.30 2.48 -6.42
C SER A 36 3.78 2.12 -6.54
N ASP A 37 4.66 3.12 -6.60
CA ASP A 37 6.12 2.91 -6.62
C ASP A 37 6.58 2.23 -5.34
N GLU A 38 6.05 2.64 -4.20
CA GLU A 38 6.37 2.04 -2.90
C GLU A 38 5.90 0.60 -2.77
N LEU A 39 4.68 0.30 -3.21
CA LEU A 39 4.17 -1.07 -3.28
C LEU A 39 5.03 -1.93 -4.22
N GLY A 40 5.51 -1.35 -5.33
CA GLY A 40 6.41 -1.99 -6.27
C GLY A 40 7.72 -2.48 -5.67
N ARG A 41 8.29 -1.72 -4.72
CA ARG A 41 9.55 -2.13 -4.06
C ARG A 41 9.42 -3.44 -3.28
N ARG A 42 8.22 -3.81 -2.83
CA ARG A 42 7.97 -5.08 -2.12
C ARG A 42 8.25 -6.29 -3.01
N ARG A 43 8.15 -6.12 -4.33
CA ARG A 43 8.42 -7.15 -5.33
C ARG A 43 9.90 -7.27 -5.66
N LEU A 44 10.81 -6.54 -5.02
CA LEU A 44 12.25 -6.53 -5.34
C LEU A 44 13.12 -7.44 -4.45
N GLY A 45 12.53 -8.03 -3.40
CA GLY A 45 13.26 -8.85 -2.42
C GLY A 45 13.67 -10.25 -2.86
N TYR A 46 14.52 -10.89 -2.07
CA TYR A 46 14.96 -12.28 -2.27
C TYR A 46 13.80 -13.26 -2.03
N GLY A 47 13.70 -14.34 -2.82
CA GLY A 47 12.62 -15.34 -2.68
C GLY A 47 11.30 -15.01 -3.40
N ARG A 48 11.26 -13.92 -4.18
CA ARG A 48 10.11 -13.58 -5.03
C ARG A 48 9.92 -14.58 -6.17
N GLY A 49 8.67 -14.98 -6.39
CA GLY A 49 8.30 -15.84 -7.51
C GLY A 49 8.22 -15.08 -8.85
N PRO A 50 8.28 -15.78 -10.00
CA PRO A 50 8.23 -15.16 -11.33
C PRO A 50 6.99 -14.28 -11.57
N ARG A 51 5.89 -14.60 -10.89
CA ARG A 51 4.61 -13.86 -10.94
C ARG A 51 4.73 -12.40 -10.52
N MET A 52 5.55 -12.14 -9.50
CA MET A 52 5.77 -10.80 -8.96
C MET A 52 6.55 -9.90 -9.93
N HIS A 53 7.04 -10.41 -11.06
CA HIS A 53 7.73 -9.61 -12.07
C HIS A 53 6.77 -8.83 -12.98
N PHE A 54 5.51 -9.25 -13.09
CA PHE A 54 4.53 -8.66 -14.00
C PHE A 54 3.21 -8.28 -13.33
N GLU A 55 3.05 -8.57 -12.04
CA GLU A 55 1.97 -8.09 -11.20
C GLU A 55 1.98 -6.55 -11.12
N ARG A 56 0.81 -5.96 -11.34
CA ARG A 56 0.56 -4.50 -11.43
C ARG A 56 -0.55 -4.02 -10.51
N ASP A 57 -1.11 -4.95 -9.74
CA ASP A 57 -1.86 -4.65 -8.54
C ASP A 57 -1.02 -3.80 -7.56
#